data_AF-A0A0D6XC42-F1
#
_entry.id   AF-A0A0D6XC42-F1
#
_cell.length_a   1.000
_cell.length_b   1.000
_cell.length_c   1.000
_cell.angle_alpha   90.00
_cell.angle_beta   90.00
_cell.angle_gamma   90.00
#
_symmetry.space_group_name_H-M   'P 1'
#
loop_
_entity.id
_entity.type
_entity.pdbx_description
1 polymer ?
#
loop_
_entity_poly.entity_id
_entity_poly.type
_entity_poly.pdbx_seq_one_letter_code
_entity_poly.pdbx_strand_id
1 'polypeptide(L)'
;MAKLKGPEDEKALGGGSVKGNLFDLTPEERVEYLRLLDDLMQVRSAWEELAQVRPQVEPYFPQVARRIAERMGQNPLTQDKADVVGPLTRVAELYFSPPRLDAEYLESRARVGKGYLEAGHTPATLVAGIYGLWVDEWSRVFQELFSGDPVHLARLTRALALVSLFNLSLVIQQFTYESEVRAREMEERMLEKFLRVSGISRELYEQMARVAGED
;
A
#
# COMPACT_ATOMS: atom_id res chain seq x y z
N MET A 1 20.98 47.47 -14.52
CA MET A 1 20.23 47.02 -15.72
C MET A 1 20.83 45.72 -16.21
N ALA A 2 20.28 44.59 -15.75
CA ALA A 2 20.67 43.26 -16.22
C ALA A 2 19.59 42.78 -17.21
N LYS A 3 20.03 42.40 -18.41
CA LYS A 3 19.18 41.89 -19.49
C LYS A 3 18.62 40.52 -19.10
N LEU A 4 17.29 40.39 -19.09
CA LEU A 4 16.59 39.10 -19.03
C LEU A 4 16.86 38.34 -20.35
N LYS A 5 17.44 37.14 -20.24
CA LYS A 5 17.49 36.16 -21.34
C LYS A 5 16.13 35.46 -21.45
N GLY A 6 15.71 35.23 -22.68
CA GLY A 6 14.43 34.62 -23.06
C GLY A 6 14.37 33.10 -22.83
N PRO A 7 13.22 32.48 -23.19
CA PRO A 7 12.74 31.21 -22.63
C PRO A 7 13.29 29.96 -23.36
N GLU A 8 14.58 29.92 -23.69
CA GLU A 8 15.18 28.79 -24.41
C GLU A 8 16.09 27.88 -23.57
N ASP A 9 16.26 28.15 -22.27
CA ASP A 9 17.12 27.35 -21.38
C ASP A 9 16.34 26.37 -20.46
N GLU A 10 15.12 25.97 -20.84
CA GLU A 10 14.29 25.00 -20.10
C GLU A 10 14.37 23.57 -20.64
N LYS A 11 15.53 23.18 -21.21
CA LYS A 11 15.75 21.82 -21.75
C LYS A 11 16.84 20.99 -21.07
N ALA A 12 17.30 21.37 -19.87
CA ALA A 12 18.42 20.70 -19.20
C ALA A 12 18.18 20.31 -17.73
N LEU A 13 16.92 20.25 -17.29
CA LEU A 13 16.55 19.49 -16.10
C LEU A 13 15.51 18.50 -16.56
N GLY A 14 15.83 17.21 -16.46
CA GLY A 14 14.89 16.11 -16.71
C GLY A 14 13.74 16.18 -15.71
N GLY A 15 12.83 17.12 -15.92
CA GLY A 15 11.52 17.21 -15.33
C GLY A 15 10.64 16.13 -15.97
N GLY A 16 11.00 14.87 -15.75
CA GLY A 16 9.96 13.87 -15.64
C GLY A 16 9.13 14.30 -14.44
N SER A 17 7.94 14.84 -14.67
CA SER A 17 6.96 14.89 -13.60
C SER A 17 6.95 13.48 -13.00
N VAL A 18 7.10 13.35 -11.67
CA VAL A 18 6.72 12.09 -11.02
C VAL A 18 5.20 12.00 -11.15
N LYS A 19 4.74 11.65 -12.35
CA LYS A 19 3.36 11.32 -12.68
C LYS A 19 3.31 9.83 -12.53
N GLY A 20 2.57 9.38 -11.53
CA GLY A 20 2.24 7.97 -11.41
C GLY A 20 2.22 7.55 -9.97
N ASN A 21 1.12 6.91 -9.60
CA ASN A 21 1.11 5.99 -8.49
C ASN A 21 2.22 4.94 -8.69
N LEU A 22 2.81 4.38 -7.63
CA LEU A 22 3.79 3.29 -7.73
C LEU A 22 3.37 2.17 -8.71
N PHE A 23 2.07 1.90 -8.79
CA PHE A 23 1.52 0.86 -9.66
C PHE A 23 1.35 1.26 -11.13
N ASP A 24 1.54 2.53 -11.47
CA ASP A 24 1.64 3.02 -12.87
C ASP A 24 3.05 2.83 -13.45
N LEU A 25 4.06 2.59 -12.61
CA LEU A 25 5.47 2.51 -13.00
C LEU A 25 5.83 1.19 -13.69
N THR A 26 6.89 1.20 -14.52
CA THR A 26 7.47 -0.02 -15.09
C THR A 26 8.09 -0.92 -14.00
N PRO A 27 8.34 -2.22 -14.25
CA PRO A 27 8.98 -3.10 -13.27
C PRO A 27 10.33 -2.55 -12.75
N GLU A 28 11.15 -1.97 -13.62
CA GLU A 28 12.45 -1.40 -13.25
C GLU A 28 12.29 -0.15 -12.38
N GLU A 29 11.37 0.73 -12.73
CA GLU A 29 11.06 1.95 -11.96
C GLU A 29 10.48 1.62 -10.58
N ARG A 30 9.67 0.55 -10.49
CA ARG A 30 9.14 0.04 -9.22
C ARG A 30 10.24 -0.44 -8.27
N VAL A 31 11.24 -1.15 -8.80
CA VAL A 31 12.39 -1.59 -7.99
C VAL A 31 13.20 -0.40 -7.49
N GLU A 32 13.46 0.58 -8.36
CA GLU A 32 14.15 1.80 -7.95
C GLU A 32 13.35 2.61 -6.92
N TYR A 33 12.03 2.71 -7.09
CA TYR A 33 11.14 3.34 -6.11
C TYR A 33 11.23 2.65 -4.74
N LEU A 34 11.18 1.32 -4.70
CA LEU A 34 11.33 0.56 -3.46
C LEU A 34 12.67 0.81 -2.79
N ARG A 35 13.74 0.88 -3.58
CA ARG A 35 15.09 1.18 -3.09
C ARG A 35 15.15 2.57 -2.46
N LEU A 36 14.61 3.58 -3.12
CA LEU A 36 14.54 4.96 -2.61
C LEU A 36 13.68 5.06 -1.35
N LEU A 37 12.56 4.34 -1.29
CA LEU A 37 11.69 4.32 -0.12
C LEU A 37 12.36 3.58 1.06
N ASP A 38 13.08 2.49 0.79
CA ASP A 38 13.92 1.79 1.77
C ASP A 38 15.01 2.71 2.32
N ASP A 39 15.74 3.42 1.44
CA ASP A 39 16.78 4.38 1.83
C ASP A 39 16.21 5.52 2.71
N LEU A 40 15.04 6.05 2.34
CA LEU A 40 14.36 7.11 3.09
C LEU A 40 13.91 6.64 4.48
N MET A 41 13.29 5.47 4.56
CA MET A 41 12.72 4.94 5.80
C MET A 41 13.71 4.15 6.64
N GLN A 42 14.86 3.80 6.06
CA GLN A 42 15.87 2.89 6.61
C GLN A 42 15.23 1.57 7.09
N VAL A 43 14.33 0.99 6.29
CA VAL A 43 13.49 -0.13 6.74
C VAL A 43 14.23 -1.47 6.70
N ARG A 44 15.21 -1.64 5.81
CA ARG A 44 15.93 -2.92 5.64
C ARG A 44 16.53 -3.45 6.94
N SER A 45 17.25 -2.62 7.69
CA SER A 45 17.87 -3.02 8.96
C SER A 45 16.82 -3.40 10.01
N ALA A 46 15.71 -2.66 10.08
CA ALA A 46 14.58 -3.01 10.93
C ALA A 46 13.96 -4.36 10.53
N TRP A 47 13.81 -4.61 9.22
CA TRP A 47 13.25 -5.87 8.73
C TRP A 47 14.17 -7.05 9.02
N GLU A 48 15.48 -6.89 8.84
CA GLU A 48 16.47 -7.91 9.20
C GLU A 48 16.44 -8.25 10.69
N GLU A 49 16.26 -7.25 11.56
CA GLU A 49 16.08 -7.45 13.01
C GLU A 49 14.84 -8.31 13.31
N LEU A 50 13.72 -8.10 12.62
CA LEU A 50 12.55 -8.96 12.76
C LEU A 50 12.84 -10.37 12.25
N ALA A 51 13.51 -10.51 11.11
CA ALA A 51 13.84 -11.81 10.53
C ALA A 51 14.69 -12.69 11.47
N GLN A 52 15.57 -12.08 12.26
CA GLN A 52 16.42 -12.78 13.23
C GLN A 52 15.64 -13.47 14.36
N VAL A 53 14.46 -12.93 14.73
CA VAL A 53 13.63 -13.49 15.80
C VAL A 53 12.54 -14.44 15.29
N ARG A 54 12.51 -14.73 13.98
CA ARG A 54 11.51 -15.61 13.37
C ARG A 54 11.34 -16.95 14.10
N PRO A 55 12.41 -17.71 14.41
CA PRO A 55 12.26 -19.02 15.05
C PRO A 55 11.51 -18.96 16.39
N GLN A 56 11.65 -17.85 17.13
CA GLN A 56 11.00 -17.63 18.42
C GLN A 56 9.53 -17.23 18.25
N VAL A 57 9.19 -16.51 17.19
CA VAL A 57 7.86 -15.93 17.01
C VAL A 57 6.94 -16.67 16.05
N GLU A 58 7.46 -17.56 15.20
CA GLU A 58 6.69 -18.32 14.22
C GLU A 58 5.50 -19.10 14.85
N PRO A 59 5.62 -19.71 16.04
CA PRO A 59 4.47 -20.36 16.71
C PRO A 59 3.30 -19.41 17.03
N TYR A 60 3.56 -18.09 17.08
CA TYR A 60 2.57 -17.06 17.37
C TYR A 60 1.86 -16.52 16.12
N PHE A 61 2.33 -16.81 14.91
CA PHE A 61 1.71 -16.32 13.66
C PHE A 61 0.20 -16.58 13.57
N PRO A 62 -0.29 -17.84 13.69
CA PRO A 62 -1.72 -18.09 13.64
C PRO A 62 -2.46 -17.53 14.87
N GLN A 63 -1.80 -17.39 16.01
CA GLN A 63 -2.41 -16.89 17.24
C GLN A 63 -2.69 -15.39 17.15
N VAL A 64 -1.70 -14.61 16.73
CA VAL A 64 -1.84 -13.17 16.47
C VAL A 64 -2.91 -12.92 15.41
N ALA A 65 -2.88 -13.68 14.30
CA ALA A 65 -3.88 -13.57 13.24
C ALA A 65 -5.32 -13.78 13.75
N ARG A 66 -5.54 -14.79 14.60
CA ARG A 66 -6.85 -15.06 15.21
C ARG A 66 -7.29 -13.95 16.15
N ARG A 67 -6.41 -13.47 17.04
CA ARG A 67 -6.74 -12.36 17.97
C ARG A 67 -7.14 -11.09 17.21
N ILE A 68 -6.45 -10.78 16.12
CA ILE A 68 -6.81 -9.64 15.26
C ILE A 68 -8.19 -9.88 14.61
N ALA A 69 -8.42 -11.06 14.03
CA ALA A 69 -9.69 -11.39 13.40
C ALA A 69 -10.87 -11.33 14.39
N GLU A 70 -10.69 -11.83 15.62
CA GLU A 70 -11.68 -11.73 16.69
C GLU A 70 -12.01 -10.28 17.05
N ARG A 71 -10.99 -9.43 17.23
CA ARG A 71 -11.18 -7.99 17.52
C ARG A 71 -11.86 -7.26 16.37
N MET A 72 -11.55 -7.63 15.12
CA MET A 72 -12.23 -7.09 13.94
C MET A 72 -13.69 -7.56 13.84
N GLY A 73 -13.97 -8.82 14.18
CA GLY A 73 -15.32 -9.39 14.21
C GLY A 73 -16.23 -8.75 15.26
N GLN A 74 -15.66 -8.15 16.31
CA GLN A 74 -16.39 -7.43 17.36
C GLN A 74 -16.65 -5.95 17.03
N ASN A 75 -16.02 -5.41 15.98
CA ASN A 75 -16.13 -3.99 15.65
C ASN A 75 -17.16 -3.76 14.52
N PRO A 76 -18.16 -2.87 14.71
CA PRO A 76 -19.19 -2.60 13.70
C PRO A 76 -18.67 -2.19 12.32
N LEU A 77 -17.47 -1.62 12.23
CA LEU A 77 -16.86 -1.18 10.96
C LEU A 77 -16.17 -2.31 10.19
N THR A 78 -16.00 -3.48 10.81
CA THR A 78 -15.27 -4.63 10.24
C THR A 78 -15.94 -5.99 10.43
N GLN A 79 -17.02 -6.08 11.22
CA GLN A 79 -17.68 -7.35 11.58
C GLN A 79 -18.23 -8.15 10.38
N ASP A 80 -18.67 -7.46 9.31
CA ASP A 80 -19.26 -8.10 8.12
C ASP A 80 -18.22 -8.40 7.02
N LYS A 81 -16.92 -8.24 7.33
CA LYS A 81 -15.84 -8.43 6.36
C LYS A 81 -15.34 -9.87 6.34
N ALA A 82 -14.69 -10.24 5.23
CA ALA A 82 -14.16 -11.59 5.03
C ALA A 82 -13.14 -12.00 6.10
N ASP A 83 -12.98 -13.31 6.32
CA ASP A 83 -11.98 -13.86 7.23
C ASP A 83 -10.55 -13.45 6.82
N VAL A 84 -9.80 -12.93 7.78
CA VAL A 84 -8.45 -12.40 7.62
C VAL A 84 -7.37 -13.28 8.24
N VAL A 85 -7.69 -14.39 8.91
CA VAL A 85 -6.70 -15.23 9.62
C VAL A 85 -5.61 -15.75 8.68
N GLY A 86 -6.00 -16.37 7.57
CA GLY A 86 -5.06 -16.88 6.56
C GLY A 86 -4.17 -15.77 5.95
N PRO A 87 -4.75 -14.66 5.45
CA PRO A 87 -4.00 -13.50 4.98
C PRO A 87 -3.01 -12.94 6.02
N LEU A 88 -3.44 -12.74 7.27
CA LEU A 88 -2.58 -12.19 8.33
C LEU A 88 -1.44 -13.14 8.71
N THR A 89 -1.67 -14.45 8.66
CA THR A 89 -0.61 -15.44 8.89
C THR A 89 0.49 -15.34 7.83
N ARG A 90 0.11 -15.22 6.55
CA ARG A 90 1.07 -15.00 5.45
C ARG A 90 1.79 -13.65 5.54
N VAL A 91 1.12 -12.61 6.05
CA VAL A 91 1.78 -11.32 6.33
C VAL A 91 2.84 -11.47 7.42
N ALA A 92 2.62 -12.31 8.44
CA ALA A 92 3.63 -12.56 9.47
C ALA A 92 4.85 -13.25 8.86
N GLU A 93 4.65 -14.29 8.04
CA GLU A 93 5.73 -14.99 7.35
C GLU A 93 6.61 -14.01 6.55
N LEU A 94 5.99 -13.01 5.92
CA LEU A 94 6.70 -11.95 5.19
C LEU A 94 7.47 -11.00 6.13
N TYR A 95 6.85 -10.52 7.21
CA TYR A 95 7.44 -9.55 8.14
C TYR A 95 8.66 -10.11 8.89
N PHE A 96 8.65 -11.42 9.14
CA PHE A 96 9.72 -12.13 9.83
C PHE A 96 10.61 -12.91 8.85
N SER A 97 10.62 -12.55 7.56
CA SER A 97 11.59 -13.06 6.59
C SER A 97 12.56 -11.96 6.15
N PRO A 98 13.74 -12.31 5.62
CA PRO A 98 14.65 -11.33 5.03
C PRO A 98 13.96 -10.45 3.97
N PRO A 99 14.25 -9.14 3.94
CA PRO A 99 13.60 -8.22 3.01
C PRO A 99 14.02 -8.53 1.57
N ARG A 100 13.03 -8.84 0.71
CA ARG A 100 13.27 -9.06 -0.73
C ARG A 100 13.31 -7.76 -1.53
N LEU A 101 12.41 -6.81 -1.22
CA LEU A 101 12.30 -5.47 -1.84
C LEU A 101 12.48 -5.49 -3.37
N ASP A 102 11.86 -6.47 -4.02
CA ASP A 102 11.90 -6.72 -5.46
C ASP A 102 10.52 -6.55 -6.11
N ALA A 103 10.45 -6.70 -7.43
CA ALA A 103 9.18 -6.59 -8.16
C ALA A 103 8.16 -7.67 -7.74
N GLU A 104 8.62 -8.89 -7.45
CA GLU A 104 7.76 -10.00 -6.99
C GLU A 104 7.10 -9.67 -5.64
N TYR A 105 7.86 -9.05 -4.72
CA TYR A 105 7.34 -8.53 -3.48
C TYR A 105 6.21 -7.52 -3.73
N LEU A 106 6.40 -6.56 -4.64
CA LEU A 106 5.35 -5.59 -4.97
C LEU A 106 4.10 -6.23 -5.57
N GLU A 107 4.24 -7.19 -6.47
CA GLU A 107 3.09 -7.91 -7.03
C GLU A 107 2.32 -8.69 -5.97
N SER A 108 3.03 -9.31 -5.01
CA SER A 108 2.42 -9.94 -3.85
C SER A 108 1.64 -8.93 -3.00
N ARG A 109 2.23 -7.74 -2.75
CA ARG A 109 1.57 -6.67 -1.99
C ARG A 109 0.37 -6.06 -2.73
N ALA A 110 0.46 -5.90 -4.05
CA ALA A 110 -0.63 -5.41 -4.88
C ALA A 110 -1.88 -6.30 -4.75
N ARG A 111 -1.69 -7.63 -4.81
CA ARG A 111 -2.78 -8.61 -4.62
C ARG A 111 -3.45 -8.47 -3.24
N VAL A 112 -2.65 -8.27 -2.18
CA VAL A 112 -3.19 -8.05 -0.83
C VAL A 112 -4.00 -6.75 -0.74
N GLY A 113 -3.48 -5.66 -1.31
CA GLY A 113 -4.17 -4.37 -1.34
C GLY A 113 -5.52 -4.42 -2.06
N LYS A 114 -5.57 -5.09 -3.22
CA LYS A 114 -6.81 -5.33 -3.96
C LYS A 114 -7.82 -6.15 -3.14
N GLY A 115 -7.36 -7.20 -2.46
CA GLY A 115 -8.21 -8.02 -1.60
C GLY A 115 -8.85 -7.23 -0.45
N TYR A 116 -8.14 -6.26 0.13
CA TYR A 116 -8.73 -5.38 1.14
C TYR A 116 -9.84 -4.48 0.59
N LEU A 117 -9.65 -3.91 -0.60
CA LEU A 117 -10.65 -3.09 -1.25
C LEU A 117 -11.89 -3.91 -1.62
N GLU A 118 -11.71 -5.14 -2.10
CA GLU A 118 -12.81 -6.08 -2.39
C GLU A 118 -13.57 -6.52 -1.14
N ALA A 119 -12.86 -6.66 0.00
CA ALA A 119 -13.48 -6.91 1.30
C ALA A 119 -14.14 -5.67 1.94
N GLY A 120 -14.21 -4.53 1.22
CA GLY A 120 -14.87 -3.31 1.70
C GLY A 120 -14.10 -2.57 2.78
N HIS A 121 -12.78 -2.77 2.88
CA HIS A 121 -11.96 -1.92 3.74
C HIS A 121 -11.79 -0.53 3.14
N THR A 122 -11.88 0.48 3.99
CA THR A 122 -11.42 1.84 3.71
C THR A 122 -10.00 2.04 4.24
N PRO A 123 -9.26 3.06 3.78
CA PRO A 123 -7.94 3.38 4.34
C PRO A 123 -7.97 3.53 5.86
N ALA A 124 -9.00 4.17 6.41
CA ALA A 124 -9.17 4.31 7.86
C ALA A 124 -9.30 2.94 8.56
N THR A 125 -10.11 2.01 8.03
CA THR A 125 -10.24 0.68 8.61
C THR A 125 -8.99 -0.19 8.44
N LEU A 126 -8.15 0.09 7.44
CA LEU A 126 -6.85 -0.55 7.31
C LEU A 126 -5.88 -0.05 8.38
N VAL A 127 -5.76 1.27 8.52
CA VAL A 127 -4.85 1.90 9.48
C VAL A 127 -5.24 1.57 10.91
N ALA A 128 -6.46 1.92 11.31
CA ALA A 128 -6.91 1.78 12.69
C ALA A 128 -7.28 0.33 13.05
N GLY A 129 -7.73 -0.45 12.07
CA GLY A 129 -8.04 -1.87 12.24
C GLY A 129 -6.78 -2.70 12.07
N ILE A 130 -6.51 -3.14 10.84
CA ILE A 130 -5.49 -4.17 10.59
C ILE A 130 -4.10 -3.77 11.10
N TYR A 131 -3.58 -2.60 10.72
CA TYR A 131 -2.21 -2.21 11.05
C TYR A 131 -2.05 -1.78 12.52
N GLY A 132 -3.04 -1.09 13.09
CA GLY A 132 -3.04 -0.75 14.52
C GLY A 132 -3.09 -2.00 15.41
N LEU A 133 -4.00 -2.92 15.10
CA LEU A 133 -4.10 -4.21 15.81
C LEU A 133 -2.86 -5.08 15.60
N TRP A 134 -2.27 -5.04 14.40
CA TRP A 134 -1.02 -5.74 14.09
C TRP A 134 0.11 -5.34 15.03
N VAL A 135 0.36 -4.03 15.14
CA VAL A 135 1.45 -3.52 15.99
C VAL A 135 1.18 -3.82 17.47
N ASP A 136 -0.07 -3.68 17.94
CA ASP A 136 -0.46 -3.98 19.33
C ASP A 136 -0.25 -5.46 19.68
N GLU A 137 -0.83 -6.38 18.90
CA GLU A 137 -0.73 -7.81 19.21
C GLU A 137 0.70 -8.35 19.13
N TRP A 138 1.49 -7.88 18.15
CA TRP A 138 2.89 -8.26 18.07
C TRP A 138 3.75 -7.65 19.18
N SER A 139 3.46 -6.43 19.62
CA SER A 139 4.14 -5.83 20.78
C SER A 139 3.91 -6.62 22.06
N ARG A 140 2.71 -7.21 22.23
CA ARG A 140 2.43 -8.12 23.35
C ARG A 140 3.26 -9.39 23.28
N VAL A 141 3.35 -10.02 22.10
CA VAL A 141 4.20 -11.21 21.90
C VAL A 141 5.67 -10.88 22.22
N PHE A 142 6.17 -9.74 21.77
CA PHE A 142 7.54 -9.33 22.10
C PHE A 142 7.73 -9.09 23.60
N GLN A 143 6.75 -8.46 24.26
CA GLN A 143 6.80 -8.27 25.71
C GLN A 143 6.83 -9.60 26.47
N GLU A 144 6.05 -10.59 26.03
CA GLU A 144 6.04 -11.94 26.62
C GLU A 144 7.39 -12.63 26.45
N LEU A 145 7.98 -12.57 25.26
CA LEU A 145 9.20 -13.32 24.92
C LEU A 145 10.51 -12.64 25.35
N PHE A 146 10.54 -11.31 25.34
CA PHE A 146 11.77 -10.52 25.46
C PHE A 146 11.76 -9.51 26.62
N SER A 147 10.84 -9.65 27.58
CA SER A 147 10.77 -8.79 28.78
C SER A 147 12.09 -8.71 29.58
N GLY A 148 12.92 -9.75 29.52
CA GLY A 148 14.23 -9.80 30.19
C GLY A 148 15.29 -8.89 29.56
N ASP A 149 15.08 -8.39 28.34
CA ASP A 149 15.97 -7.44 27.65
C ASP A 149 15.16 -6.25 27.10
N PRO A 150 14.97 -5.19 27.91
CA PRO A 150 14.21 -4.02 27.52
C PRO A 150 14.76 -3.30 26.29
N VAL A 151 16.07 -3.38 26.04
CA VAL A 151 16.71 -2.73 24.89
C VAL A 151 16.37 -3.50 23.62
N HIS A 152 16.49 -4.83 23.65
CA HIS A 152 16.11 -5.67 22.53
C HIS A 152 14.61 -5.57 22.23
N LEU A 153 13.76 -5.59 23.27
CA LEU A 153 12.32 -5.36 23.14
C LEU A 153 12.00 -4.03 22.46
N ALA A 154 12.57 -2.92 22.92
CA ALA A 154 12.35 -1.61 22.32
C ALA A 154 12.79 -1.57 20.85
N ARG A 155 13.90 -2.24 20.52
CA ARG A 155 14.39 -2.37 19.14
C ARG A 155 13.41 -3.14 18.25
N LEU A 156 12.89 -4.28 18.72
CA LEU A 156 11.90 -5.08 18.00
C LEU A 156 10.58 -4.33 17.78
N THR A 157 10.07 -3.64 18.81
CA THR A 157 8.84 -2.84 18.69
C THR A 157 9.02 -1.70 17.68
N ARG A 158 10.17 -1.01 17.71
CA ARG A 158 10.48 0.01 16.70
C ARG A 158 10.58 -0.59 15.30
N ALA A 159 11.26 -1.73 15.17
CA ALA A 159 11.44 -2.40 13.89
C ALA A 159 10.10 -2.81 13.27
N LEU A 160 9.21 -3.41 14.08
CA LEU A 160 7.84 -3.74 13.70
C LEU A 160 7.07 -2.51 13.22
N ALA A 161 7.11 -1.40 13.97
CA ALA A 161 6.40 -0.18 13.60
C ALA A 161 6.90 0.38 12.25
N LEU A 162 8.21 0.37 12.01
CA LEU A 162 8.81 0.83 10.75
C LEU A 162 8.43 -0.06 9.56
N VAL A 163 8.54 -1.38 9.71
CA VAL A 163 8.14 -2.34 8.67
C VAL A 163 6.64 -2.27 8.40
N SER A 164 5.82 -2.10 9.44
CA SER A 164 4.38 -1.87 9.31
C SER A 164 4.07 -0.59 8.55
N LEU A 165 4.75 0.52 8.86
CA LEU A 165 4.54 1.80 8.19
C LEU A 165 4.94 1.73 6.71
N PHE A 166 6.06 1.07 6.41
CA PHE A 166 6.51 0.85 5.04
C PHE A 166 5.47 0.04 4.25
N ASN A 167 5.02 -1.08 4.81
CA ASN A 167 4.01 -1.92 4.15
C ASN A 167 2.64 -1.22 4.02
N LEU A 168 2.27 -0.37 4.98
CA LEU A 168 1.06 0.44 4.93
C LEU A 168 1.13 1.47 3.79
N SER A 169 2.27 2.14 3.60
CA SER A 169 2.41 3.15 2.55
C SER A 169 2.25 2.52 1.16
N LEU A 170 2.78 1.31 0.95
CA LEU A 170 2.57 0.54 -0.29
C LEU A 170 1.11 0.15 -0.50
N VAL A 171 0.42 -0.28 0.56
CA VAL A 171 -1.00 -0.66 0.49
C VAL A 171 -1.89 0.55 0.22
N ILE A 172 -1.62 1.71 0.81
CA ILE A 172 -2.37 2.93 0.54
C ILE A 172 -2.19 3.37 -0.92
N GLN A 173 -0.97 3.31 -1.45
CA GLN A 173 -0.74 3.60 -2.87
C GLN A 173 -1.50 2.62 -3.77
N GLN A 174 -1.49 1.32 -3.46
CA GLN A 174 -2.30 0.34 -4.22
C GLN A 174 -3.79 0.70 -4.14
N PHE A 175 -4.27 1.03 -2.95
CA PHE A 175 -5.67 1.39 -2.74
C PHE A 175 -6.09 2.58 -3.60
N THR A 176 -5.26 3.63 -3.62
CA THR A 176 -5.48 4.81 -4.46
C THR A 176 -5.49 4.45 -5.94
N TYR A 177 -4.53 3.64 -6.41
CA TYR A 177 -4.46 3.18 -7.79
C TYR A 177 -5.73 2.43 -8.21
N GLU A 178 -6.13 1.43 -7.42
CA GLU A 178 -7.32 0.61 -7.71
C GLU A 178 -8.61 1.44 -7.66
N SER A 179 -8.69 2.41 -6.74
CA SER A 179 -9.82 3.33 -6.67
C SER A 179 -9.92 4.20 -7.93
N GLU A 180 -8.80 4.70 -8.44
CA GLU A 180 -8.75 5.48 -9.68
C GLU A 180 -9.09 4.64 -10.91
N VAL A 181 -8.58 3.40 -10.97
CA VAL A 181 -8.92 2.45 -12.05
C VAL A 181 -10.43 2.20 -12.06
N ARG A 182 -11.05 1.89 -10.90
CA ARG A 182 -12.49 1.67 -10.80
C ARG A 182 -13.31 2.91 -11.16
N ALA A 183 -12.82 4.11 -10.82
CA ALA A 183 -13.47 5.36 -11.19
C ALA A 183 -13.46 5.55 -12.72
N ARG A 184 -12.32 5.34 -13.37
CA ARG A 184 -12.19 5.40 -14.85
C ARG A 184 -13.08 4.37 -15.54
N GLU A 185 -13.12 3.13 -15.05
CA GLU A 185 -14.01 2.09 -15.59
C GLU A 185 -15.50 2.41 -15.40
N MET A 186 -15.85 3.12 -14.33
CA MET A 186 -17.23 3.55 -14.09
C MET A 186 -17.61 4.71 -15.03
N GLU A 187 -16.72 5.68 -15.20
CA GLU A 187 -16.88 6.79 -16.13
C GLU A 187 -17.06 6.27 -17.57
N GLU A 188 -16.22 5.35 -18.00
CA GLU A 188 -16.30 4.74 -19.33
C GLU A 188 -17.63 4.00 -19.55
N ARG A 189 -18.10 3.23 -18.57
CA ARG A 189 -19.41 2.57 -18.64
C ARG A 189 -20.58 3.54 -18.67
N MET A 190 -20.49 4.65 -17.92
CA MET A 190 -21.49 5.71 -17.96
C MET A 190 -21.50 6.40 -19.32
N LEU A 191 -20.33 6.66 -19.89
CA LEU A 191 -20.17 7.20 -21.23
C LEU A 191 -20.78 6.27 -22.28
N GLU A 192 -20.44 4.99 -22.28
CA GLU A 192 -21.02 4.00 -23.20
C GLU A 192 -22.55 3.94 -23.09
N LYS A 193 -23.09 3.95 -21.86
CA LYS A 193 -24.54 3.99 -21.62
C LYS A 193 -25.15 5.28 -22.16
N PHE A 194 -24.51 6.42 -21.94
CA PHE A 194 -24.95 7.71 -22.45
C PHE A 194 -24.97 7.73 -23.99
N LEU A 195 -23.89 7.30 -24.64
CA LEU A 195 -23.79 7.22 -26.10
C LEU A 195 -24.88 6.31 -26.68
N ARG A 196 -25.11 5.15 -26.06
CA ARG A 196 -26.17 4.22 -26.48
C ARG A 196 -27.57 4.81 -26.32
N VAL A 197 -27.86 5.51 -25.22
CA VAL A 197 -29.19 6.11 -24.96
C VAL A 197 -29.42 7.34 -25.84
N SER A 198 -28.41 8.17 -26.03
CA SER A 198 -28.48 9.40 -26.84
C SER A 198 -28.42 9.13 -28.34
N GLY A 199 -27.93 7.97 -28.76
CA GLY A 199 -27.69 7.65 -30.18
C GLY A 199 -26.50 8.40 -30.79
N ILE A 200 -25.68 9.06 -29.95
CA ILE A 200 -24.49 9.81 -30.37
C ILE A 200 -23.33 8.84 -30.56
N SER A 201 -22.56 8.98 -31.64
CA SER A 201 -21.33 8.19 -31.83
C SER A 201 -20.22 8.71 -30.91
N ARG A 202 -19.28 7.83 -30.54
CA ARG A 202 -18.12 8.23 -29.72
C ARG A 202 -17.33 9.36 -30.38
N GLU A 203 -17.11 9.30 -31.71
CA GLU A 203 -16.38 10.36 -32.41
C GLU A 203 -17.10 11.71 -32.30
N LEU A 204 -18.43 11.72 -32.41
CA LEU A 204 -19.22 12.94 -32.31
C LEU A 204 -19.19 13.51 -30.89
N TYR A 205 -19.30 12.67 -29.86
CA TYR A 205 -19.17 13.09 -28.47
C TYR A 205 -17.79 13.68 -28.18
N GLU A 206 -16.70 13.04 -28.62
CA GLU A 206 -15.35 13.55 -28.42
C GLU A 206 -15.11 14.87 -29.16
N GLN A 207 -15.69 15.05 -30.35
CA GLN A 207 -15.66 16.33 -31.06
C GLN A 207 -16.41 17.42 -30.28
N MET A 208 -17.61 17.13 -29.78
CA MET A 208 -18.38 18.07 -28.96
C MET A 208 -17.64 18.45 -27.67
N ALA A 209 -17.02 17.48 -27.00
CA ALA A 209 -16.26 17.70 -25.77
C ALA A 209 -15.01 18.55 -25.99
N ARG A 210 -14.30 18.35 -27.11
CA ARG A 210 -13.14 19.20 -27.47
C ARG A 210 -13.56 20.64 -27.73
N VAL A 211 -14.64 20.85 -28.50
CA VAL A 211 -15.14 22.20 -28.80
C VAL A 211 -15.66 22.89 -27.52
N ALA A 212 -16.32 22.17 -26.62
CA ALA A 212 -16.81 22.71 -25.36
C ALA A 212 -15.72 22.99 -24.31
N GLY A 213 -14.50 22.46 -24.49
CA GLY A 213 -13.35 22.68 -23.61
C GLY A 213 -12.33 23.70 -24.12
N GLU A 214 -12.58 24.30 -25.30
CA GLU A 214 -11.76 25.35 -25.90
C GLU A 214 -12.27 26.78 -25.57
N ASP A 215 -13.33 26.91 -24.77
CA ASP A 215 -13.84 28.16 -24.17
C ASP A 215 -13.29 28.40 -22.75
#